data_AF-W9WR28-F1
#
_entry.id   AF-W9WR28-F1
#
_cell.length_a   1.000
_cell.length_b   1.000
_cell.length_c   1.000
_cell.angle_alpha   90.00
_cell.angle_beta   90.00
_cell.angle_gamma   90.00
#
_symmetry.space_group_name_H-M   'P 1'
#
loop_
_entity.id
_entity.type
_entity.pdbx_description
1 polymer ?
#
loop_
_entity_poly.entity_id
_entity_poly.type
_entity_poly.pdbx_seq_one_letter_code
_entity_poly.pdbx_strand_id
1 'polypeptide(L)'
;MPAYLAELGYKNPDQPDNTLSHYATGTDFFAYLRGDTARLTRFNSAMKGAATLLASPIPDSLLESVADGNGVAMVDVGGGHGQVTQKVMEENPHIKARFVVQDLGAIIEEARARNPKYEVMEYDFFTPQPIRGARIYFMRRVLHDFPDSKCREILRNQIHGMVKGQSKLLVCETVLPAVGCSGFESLADISRTTFSSMQRSEKQWTALLASVGLRVVKIWPAKQKGPFAVIESELE
;
A
#
# COMPACT_ATOMS: atom_id res chain seq x y z
N MET A 1 -10.55 23.68 -3.47
CA MET A 1 -10.21 22.85 -4.64
C MET A 1 -10.31 23.61 -5.96
N PRO A 2 -11.43 24.28 -6.34
CA PRO A 2 -11.49 24.96 -7.65
C PRO A 2 -10.40 26.01 -7.87
N ALA A 3 -10.13 26.87 -6.87
CA ALA A 3 -9.07 27.88 -6.93
C ALA A 3 -7.67 27.24 -7.07
N TYR A 4 -7.36 26.27 -6.21
CA TYR A 4 -6.12 25.48 -6.28
C TYR A 4 -5.88 24.87 -7.68
N LEU A 5 -6.89 24.22 -8.27
CA LEU A 5 -6.75 23.63 -9.60
C LEU A 5 -6.56 24.70 -10.69
N ALA A 6 -7.21 25.85 -10.57
CA ALA A 6 -7.04 26.96 -11.51
C ALA A 6 -5.59 27.52 -11.47
N GLU A 7 -5.01 27.66 -10.28
CA GLU A 7 -3.60 28.10 -10.12
C GLU A 7 -2.60 27.10 -10.71
N LEU A 8 -2.91 25.81 -10.69
CA LEU A 8 -2.11 24.77 -11.36
C LEU A 8 -2.33 24.69 -12.88
N GLY A 9 -3.19 25.55 -13.43
CA GLY A 9 -3.59 25.45 -14.84
C GLY A 9 -4.27 24.12 -15.17
N TYR A 10 -5.02 23.58 -14.20
CA TYR A 10 -5.74 22.29 -14.28
C TYR A 10 -4.85 21.08 -14.62
N LYS A 11 -3.56 21.17 -14.28
CA LYS A 11 -2.66 20.02 -14.33
C LYS A 11 -2.79 19.19 -13.05
N ASN A 12 -2.61 17.89 -13.18
CA ASN A 12 -2.54 17.02 -12.01
C ASN A 12 -1.30 17.41 -11.18
N PRO A 13 -1.46 17.73 -9.89
CA PRO A 13 -0.32 18.02 -9.04
C PRO A 13 0.51 16.75 -8.85
N ASP A 14 1.83 16.87 -8.93
CA ASP A 14 2.78 15.76 -8.76
C ASP A 14 3.80 16.02 -7.64
N GLN A 15 3.70 17.16 -6.97
CA GLN A 15 4.59 17.59 -5.90
C GLN A 15 3.94 17.39 -4.51
N PRO A 16 4.63 16.73 -3.57
CA PRO A 16 4.09 16.41 -2.24
C PRO A 16 4.04 17.62 -1.29
N ASP A 17 4.73 18.70 -1.60
CA ASP A 17 4.79 19.98 -0.88
C ASP A 17 3.84 21.05 -1.43
N ASN A 18 3.18 20.78 -2.57
CA ASN A 18 2.16 21.63 -3.16
C ASN A 18 0.83 20.88 -3.30
N THR A 19 0.38 20.25 -2.22
CA THR A 19 -0.90 19.53 -2.18
C THR A 19 -2.07 20.48 -1.91
N LEU A 20 -3.30 20.02 -2.19
CA LEU A 20 -4.50 20.77 -1.81
C LEU A 20 -4.55 21.03 -0.29
N SER A 21 -3.98 20.14 0.54
CA SER A 21 -3.84 20.39 1.98
C SER A 21 -2.93 21.59 2.24
N HIS A 22 -1.74 21.64 1.63
CA HIS A 22 -0.83 22.77 1.79
C HIS A 22 -1.50 24.09 1.40
N TYR A 23 -2.21 24.09 0.26
CA TYR A 23 -2.95 25.27 -0.20
C TYR A 23 -4.03 25.72 0.79
N ALA A 24 -4.77 24.78 1.39
CA ALA A 24 -5.90 25.08 2.26
C ALA A 24 -5.50 25.36 3.72
N THR A 25 -4.44 24.73 4.22
CA THR A 25 -4.09 24.72 5.65
C THR A 25 -2.67 25.18 5.95
N GLY A 26 -1.84 25.43 4.93
CA GLY A 26 -0.43 25.80 5.07
C GLY A 26 0.50 24.62 5.41
N THR A 27 -0.01 23.39 5.47
CA THR A 27 0.75 22.19 5.86
C THR A 27 0.27 20.94 5.11
N ASP A 28 1.06 19.87 5.14
CA ASP A 28 0.60 18.56 4.71
C ASP A 28 -0.53 18.04 5.61
N PHE A 29 -1.34 17.11 5.07
CA PHE A 29 -2.54 16.62 5.74
C PHE A 29 -2.23 15.98 7.10
N PHE A 30 -1.14 15.22 7.23
CA PHE A 30 -0.79 14.56 8.48
C PHE A 30 -0.23 15.55 9.51
N ALA A 31 0.56 16.54 9.09
CA ALA A 31 0.93 17.66 9.96
C ALA A 31 -0.30 18.44 10.45
N TYR A 32 -1.27 18.71 9.57
CA TYR A 32 -2.54 19.36 9.94
C TYR A 32 -3.34 18.54 10.97
N LEU A 33 -3.39 17.21 10.83
CA LEU A 33 -4.02 16.33 11.81
C LEU A 33 -3.29 16.34 13.16
N ARG A 34 -1.95 16.29 13.15
CA ARG A 34 -1.11 16.30 14.37
C ARG A 34 -1.19 17.60 15.16
N GLY A 35 -1.55 18.71 14.52
CA GLY A 35 -1.78 20.00 15.19
C GLY A 35 -3.00 20.02 16.13
N ASP A 36 -3.85 18.99 16.12
CA ASP A 36 -5.06 18.91 16.95
C ASP A 36 -5.35 17.46 17.36
N THR A 37 -5.18 17.16 18.65
CA THR A 37 -5.37 15.81 19.22
C THR A 37 -6.77 15.25 18.95
N ALA A 38 -7.81 16.09 18.91
CA ALA A 38 -9.16 15.63 18.62
C ALA A 38 -9.32 15.23 17.14
N ARG A 39 -8.67 15.95 16.21
CA ARG A 39 -8.63 15.56 14.79
C ARG A 39 -7.89 14.24 14.60
N LEU A 40 -6.70 14.13 15.18
CA LEU A 40 -5.89 12.92 15.10
C LEU A 40 -6.65 11.71 15.67
N THR A 41 -7.33 11.88 16.80
CA THR A 41 -8.14 10.83 17.42
C THR A 41 -9.28 10.37 16.51
N ARG A 42 -10.03 11.31 15.92
CA ARG A 42 -11.12 10.98 14.97
C ARG A 42 -10.59 10.25 13.75
N PHE A 43 -9.48 10.72 13.17
CA PHE A 43 -8.84 10.07 12.02
C PHE A 43 -8.41 8.64 12.35
N ASN A 44 -7.70 8.45 13.46
CA ASN A 44 -7.24 7.14 13.90
C ASN A 44 -8.40 6.18 14.16
N SER A 45 -9.52 6.67 14.71
CA SER A 45 -10.74 5.87 14.92
C SER A 45 -11.36 5.40 13.58
N ALA A 46 -11.49 6.31 12.60
CA ALA A 46 -11.99 5.97 11.27
C ALA A 46 -11.09 4.95 10.57
N MET A 47 -9.77 5.10 10.68
CA MET A 47 -8.80 4.16 10.12
C MET A 47 -8.89 2.77 10.75
N LYS A 48 -9.12 2.68 12.07
CA LYS A 48 -9.35 1.40 12.77
C LYS A 48 -10.60 0.69 12.26
N GLY A 49 -11.72 1.42 12.09
CA GLY A 49 -12.96 0.85 11.57
C GLY A 49 -12.82 0.30 10.14
N ALA A 50 -12.01 0.96 9.30
CA ALA A 50 -11.71 0.48 7.96
C ALA A 50 -10.81 -0.77 7.93
N ALA A 51 -10.07 -1.06 9.01
CA ALA A 51 -9.17 -2.20 9.11
C ALA A 51 -9.87 -3.49 9.58
N THR A 52 -10.96 -3.39 10.35
CA THR A 52 -11.68 -4.54 10.97
C THR A 52 -12.47 -5.43 10.01
N LEU A 53 -12.50 -5.12 8.71
CA LEU A 53 -13.38 -5.78 7.73
C LEU A 53 -12.71 -6.87 6.86
N LEU A 54 -11.54 -7.40 7.24
CA LEU A 54 -10.68 -8.04 6.24
C LEU A 54 -10.30 -9.49 6.59
N ALA A 55 -10.72 -10.40 5.70
CA ALA A 55 -10.03 -11.65 5.44
C ALA A 55 -8.65 -11.37 4.82
N SER A 56 -7.75 -12.37 4.78
CA SER A 56 -6.50 -12.22 4.01
C SER A 56 -6.83 -11.83 2.56
N PRO A 57 -6.27 -10.71 2.05
CA PRO A 57 -6.47 -10.35 0.66
C PRO A 57 -5.63 -11.22 -0.28
N ILE A 58 -4.64 -11.96 0.24
CA ILE A 58 -3.68 -12.71 -0.57
C ILE A 58 -4.31 -14.03 -1.02
N PRO A 59 -4.33 -14.32 -2.34
CA PRO A 59 -4.73 -15.62 -2.86
C PRO A 59 -3.86 -16.75 -2.32
N ASP A 60 -4.49 -17.82 -1.84
CA ASP A 60 -3.81 -18.93 -1.16
C ASP A 60 -2.80 -19.63 -2.10
N SER A 61 -3.11 -19.70 -3.40
CA SER A 61 -2.21 -20.26 -4.42
C SER A 61 -0.86 -19.52 -4.54
N LEU A 62 -0.80 -18.23 -4.15
CA LEU A 62 0.47 -17.48 -4.14
C LEU A 62 1.32 -17.85 -2.92
N LEU A 63 0.68 -18.27 -1.83
CA LEU A 63 1.30 -18.67 -0.58
C LEU A 63 1.73 -20.14 -0.57
N GLU A 64 1.05 -21.02 -1.32
CA GLU A 64 1.44 -22.43 -1.47
C GLU A 64 2.86 -22.60 -2.04
N SER A 65 3.29 -21.70 -2.92
CA SER A 65 4.65 -21.67 -3.49
C SER A 65 5.76 -21.40 -2.47
N VAL A 66 5.39 -21.12 -1.22
CA VAL A 66 6.25 -20.61 -0.14
C VAL A 66 6.45 -21.62 0.99
N ALA A 67 5.70 -22.74 1.00
CA ALA A 67 5.45 -23.56 2.19
C ALA A 67 6.70 -24.16 2.88
N ASP A 68 7.80 -24.43 2.16
CA ASP A 68 8.86 -25.32 2.64
C ASP A 68 10.30 -24.73 2.60
N GLY A 69 10.57 -23.57 3.23
CA GLY A 69 11.95 -23.09 3.31
C GLY A 69 12.28 -22.08 4.42
N ASN A 70 13.57 -22.00 4.76
CA ASN A 70 14.17 -21.01 5.68
C ASN A 70 14.13 -19.55 5.13
N GLY A 71 13.40 -19.30 4.04
CA GLY A 71 13.33 -18.01 3.36
C GLY A 71 12.30 -17.07 3.99
N VAL A 72 12.20 -15.88 3.41
CA VAL A 72 11.16 -14.90 3.75
C VAL A 72 9.96 -15.13 2.84
N ALA A 73 8.85 -15.54 3.45
CA ALA A 73 7.58 -15.76 2.77
C ALA A 73 7.01 -14.44 2.25
N MET A 74 6.90 -13.48 3.15
CA MET A 74 6.29 -12.21 2.85
C MET A 74 6.96 -11.08 3.63
N VAL A 75 7.21 -9.99 2.93
CA VAL A 75 7.55 -8.69 3.49
C VAL A 75 6.32 -7.79 3.31
N ASP A 76 5.67 -7.41 4.41
CA ASP A 76 4.52 -6.51 4.44
C ASP A 76 5.01 -5.06 4.63
N VAL A 77 5.15 -4.34 3.52
CA VAL A 77 5.76 -3.01 3.43
C VAL A 77 4.70 -1.94 3.70
N GLY A 78 4.90 -1.14 4.75
CA GLY A 78 3.88 -0.25 5.27
C GLY A 78 2.75 -1.01 5.96
N GLY A 79 3.08 -2.14 6.60
CA GLY A 79 2.11 -3.08 7.16
C GLY A 79 1.46 -2.63 8.47
N GLY A 80 1.83 -1.47 9.00
CA GLY A 80 1.32 -0.95 10.26
C GLY A 80 1.61 -1.88 11.43
N HIS A 81 0.58 -2.21 12.20
CA HIS A 81 0.68 -3.21 13.28
C HIS A 81 0.57 -4.66 12.79
N GLY A 82 0.76 -4.97 11.50
CA GLY A 82 0.86 -6.34 10.99
C GLY A 82 -0.46 -7.12 10.95
N GLN A 83 -1.61 -6.44 10.96
CA GLN A 83 -2.95 -7.07 11.02
C GLN A 83 -3.18 -8.05 9.87
N VAL A 84 -2.76 -7.68 8.65
CA VAL A 84 -2.90 -8.53 7.46
C VAL A 84 -1.95 -9.72 7.54
N THR A 85 -0.68 -9.46 7.88
CA THR A 85 0.32 -10.52 8.08
C THR A 85 -0.14 -11.54 9.12
N GLN A 86 -0.67 -11.10 10.26
CA GLN A 86 -1.23 -11.99 11.27
C GLN A 86 -2.35 -12.86 10.70
N LYS A 87 -3.29 -12.25 9.96
CA LYS A 87 -4.42 -12.97 9.35
C LYS A 87 -3.94 -14.01 8.33
N VAL A 88 -2.96 -13.65 7.51
CA VAL A 88 -2.31 -14.58 6.55
C VAL A 88 -1.71 -15.78 7.29
N MET A 89 -0.98 -15.55 8.39
CA MET A 89 -0.37 -16.64 9.17
C MET A 89 -1.41 -17.53 9.86
N GLU A 90 -2.50 -16.95 10.37
CA GLU A 90 -3.61 -17.68 11.00
C GLU A 90 -4.37 -18.56 10.01
N GLU A 91 -4.59 -18.06 8.78
CA GLU A 91 -5.25 -18.81 7.71
C GLU A 91 -4.34 -19.86 7.07
N ASN A 92 -3.01 -19.71 7.19
CA ASN A 92 -2.02 -20.59 6.55
C ASN A 92 -1.00 -21.17 7.55
N PRO A 93 -1.43 -21.87 8.62
CA PRO A 93 -0.53 -22.32 9.70
C PRO A 93 0.47 -23.40 9.25
N HIS A 94 0.27 -23.99 8.07
CA HIS A 94 1.15 -24.98 7.46
C HIS A 94 2.44 -24.35 6.90
N ILE A 95 2.45 -23.06 6.55
CA ILE A 95 3.61 -22.36 6.01
C ILE A 95 4.64 -22.15 7.12
N LYS A 96 5.83 -22.76 6.98
CA LYS A 96 6.92 -22.66 7.96
C LYS A 96 8.04 -21.76 7.45
N ALA A 97 7.71 -20.50 7.18
CA ALA A 97 8.63 -19.50 6.66
C ALA A 97 8.50 -18.17 7.41
N ARG A 98 9.46 -17.26 7.20
CA ARG A 98 9.51 -15.98 7.91
C ARG A 98 8.53 -14.97 7.31
N PHE A 99 7.82 -14.26 8.18
CA PHE A 99 6.96 -13.13 7.80
C PHE A 99 7.53 -11.88 8.46
N VAL A 100 7.71 -10.81 7.68
CA VAL A 100 8.33 -9.57 8.16
C VAL A 100 7.41 -8.40 7.88
N VAL A 101 7.07 -7.64 8.92
CA VAL A 101 6.30 -6.39 8.82
C VAL A 101 7.27 -5.21 8.89
N GLN A 102 7.16 -4.32 7.90
CA GLN A 102 7.98 -3.13 7.76
C GLN A 102 7.13 -1.86 7.89
N ASP A 103 7.60 -0.91 8.71
CA ASP A 103 6.97 0.40 8.91
C ASP A 103 7.98 1.36 9.57
N LEU A 104 7.56 2.59 9.91
CA LEU A 104 8.40 3.58 10.57
C LEU A 104 8.53 3.34 12.09
N GLY A 105 9.62 3.84 12.69
CA GLY A 105 10.04 3.50 14.06
C GLY A 105 8.93 3.48 15.12
N ALA A 106 8.14 4.55 15.26
CA ALA A 106 7.08 4.60 16.28
C ALA A 106 6.02 3.49 16.10
N ILE A 107 5.64 3.18 14.86
CA ILE A 107 4.65 2.13 14.55
C ILE A 107 5.25 0.74 14.79
N ILE A 108 6.50 0.54 14.43
CA ILE A 108 7.22 -0.72 14.65
C ILE A 108 7.42 -1.01 16.13
N GLU A 109 7.72 -0.01 16.95
CA GLU A 109 7.84 -0.20 18.40
C GLU A 109 6.49 -0.55 19.03
N GLU A 110 5.39 0.09 18.61
CA GLU A 110 4.04 -0.30 19.02
C GLU A 110 3.67 -1.73 18.57
N ALA A 111 4.06 -2.13 17.35
CA ALA A 111 3.83 -3.48 16.85
C ALA A 111 4.65 -4.50 17.65
N ARG A 112 5.92 -4.21 17.93
CA ARG A 112 6.83 -5.04 18.75
C ARG A 112 6.28 -5.27 20.15
N ALA A 113 5.74 -4.24 20.79
CA ALA A 113 5.16 -4.31 22.12
C ALA A 113 3.96 -5.28 22.23
N ARG A 114 3.32 -5.61 21.10
CA ARG A 114 2.24 -6.62 21.04
C ARG A 114 2.75 -8.06 21.01
N ASN A 115 4.07 -8.27 21.02
CA ASN A 115 4.74 -9.56 20.97
C ASN A 115 4.22 -10.47 19.83
N PRO A 116 4.29 -10.01 18.56
CA PRO A 116 3.73 -10.75 17.44
C PRO A 116 4.56 -11.99 17.10
N LYS A 117 3.94 -12.93 16.36
CA LYS A 117 4.64 -14.11 15.82
C LYS A 117 5.45 -13.81 14.55
N TYR A 118 5.15 -12.71 13.87
CA TYR A 118 5.94 -12.21 12.74
C TYR A 118 7.10 -11.34 13.23
N GLU A 119 8.12 -11.20 12.40
CA GLU A 119 9.23 -10.27 12.64
C GLU A 119 8.79 -8.85 12.32
N VAL A 120 9.34 -7.87 13.05
CA VAL A 120 9.08 -6.45 12.82
C VAL A 120 10.41 -5.74 12.54
N MET A 121 10.41 -4.86 11.54
CA MET A 121 11.61 -4.16 11.11
C MET A 121 11.30 -2.72 10.73
N GLU A 122 12.05 -1.78 11.29
CA GLU A 122 11.97 -0.39 10.85
C GLU A 122 12.48 -0.25 9.42
N TYR A 123 11.70 0.40 8.55
CA TYR A 123 12.05 0.61 7.16
C TYR A 123 11.29 1.79 6.57
N ASP A 124 12.02 2.66 5.88
CA ASP A 124 11.47 3.70 5.02
C ASP A 124 11.48 3.19 3.56
N PHE A 125 10.30 3.05 2.96
CA PHE A 125 10.14 2.58 1.58
C PHE A 125 10.70 3.54 0.51
N PHE A 126 11.13 4.74 0.88
CA PHE A 126 11.91 5.64 0.03
C PHE A 126 13.40 5.29 0.00
N THR A 127 13.83 4.29 0.77
CA THR A 127 15.19 3.73 0.74
C THR A 127 15.21 2.33 0.11
N PRO A 128 16.33 1.85 -0.46
CA PRO A 128 16.41 0.53 -1.08
C PRO A 128 15.99 -0.61 -0.13
N GLN A 129 15.18 -1.54 -0.62
CA GLN A 129 14.64 -2.64 0.19
C GLN A 129 15.75 -3.54 0.76
N PRO A 130 15.88 -3.63 2.11
CA PRO A 130 16.97 -4.38 2.75
C PRO A 130 16.79 -5.90 2.71
N ILE A 131 15.55 -6.41 2.63
CA ILE A 131 15.30 -7.85 2.55
C ILE A 131 15.34 -8.26 1.09
N ARG A 132 16.25 -9.16 0.73
CA ARG A 132 16.40 -9.68 -0.63
C ARG A 132 15.81 -11.08 -0.78
N GLY A 133 15.21 -11.34 -1.94
CA GLY A 133 14.73 -12.66 -2.34
C GLY A 133 13.50 -13.16 -1.57
N ALA A 134 12.72 -12.27 -0.94
CA ALA A 134 11.43 -12.69 -0.39
C ALA A 134 10.52 -13.18 -1.52
N ARG A 135 9.65 -14.15 -1.22
CA ARG A 135 8.68 -14.66 -2.21
C ARG A 135 7.65 -13.59 -2.55
N ILE A 136 7.17 -12.89 -1.55
CA ILE A 136 6.18 -11.82 -1.69
C ILE A 136 6.72 -10.55 -1.05
N TYR A 137 6.70 -9.46 -1.82
CA TYR A 137 6.68 -8.09 -1.28
C TYR A 137 5.23 -7.62 -1.39
N PHE A 138 4.60 -7.34 -0.26
CA PHE A 138 3.19 -6.99 -0.18
C PHE A 138 3.07 -5.52 0.24
N MET A 139 2.23 -4.77 -0.48
CA MET A 139 1.91 -3.38 -0.16
C MET A 139 0.40 -3.22 -0.17
N ARG A 140 -0.18 -2.68 0.90
CA ARG A 140 -1.62 -2.46 0.98
C ARG A 140 -1.92 -1.05 1.43
N ARG A 141 -2.73 -0.33 0.66
CA ARG A 141 -3.09 1.07 0.96
C ARG A 141 -1.87 1.95 1.20
N VAL A 142 -0.87 1.81 0.33
CA VAL A 142 0.36 2.61 0.37
C VAL A 142 0.39 3.53 -0.84
N LEU A 143 0.34 2.95 -2.05
CA LEU A 143 0.58 3.67 -3.29
C LEU A 143 -0.56 4.65 -3.65
N HIS A 144 -1.73 4.52 -3.02
CA HIS A 144 -2.85 5.44 -3.24
C HIS A 144 -2.75 6.79 -2.50
N ASP A 145 -1.71 6.98 -1.69
CA ASP A 145 -1.45 8.23 -0.97
C ASP A 145 -0.37 9.07 -1.68
N PHE A 146 0.19 8.56 -2.78
CA PHE A 146 1.31 9.16 -3.48
C PHE A 146 1.01 9.45 -4.95
N PRO A 147 1.56 10.54 -5.52
CA PRO A 147 1.58 10.74 -6.97
C PRO A 147 2.44 9.66 -7.65
N ASP A 148 2.20 9.44 -8.95
CA ASP A 148 2.91 8.42 -9.72
C ASP A 148 4.44 8.56 -9.67
N SER A 149 4.97 9.79 -9.58
CA SER A 149 6.41 10.07 -9.42
C SER A 149 6.99 9.38 -8.18
N LYS A 150 6.31 9.52 -7.04
CA LYS A 150 6.68 8.89 -5.77
C LYS A 150 6.35 7.41 -5.74
N CYS A 151 5.26 6.96 -6.36
CA CYS A 151 5.01 5.53 -6.51
C CYS A 151 6.15 4.83 -7.27
N ARG A 152 6.67 5.43 -8.35
CA ARG A 152 7.83 4.86 -9.09
C ARG A 152 9.08 4.75 -8.22
N GLU A 153 9.34 5.74 -7.37
CA GLU A 153 10.46 5.72 -6.42
C GLU A 153 10.31 4.56 -5.42
N ILE A 154 9.15 4.45 -4.77
CA ILE A 154 8.82 3.37 -3.84
C ILE A 154 8.95 2.00 -4.50
N LEU A 155 8.36 1.83 -5.69
CA LEU A 155 8.37 0.56 -6.42
C LEU A 155 9.80 0.15 -6.82
N ARG A 156 10.63 1.09 -7.30
CA ARG A 156 12.05 0.82 -7.59
C ARG A 156 12.81 0.36 -6.35
N ASN A 157 12.54 0.95 -5.21
CA ASN A 157 13.15 0.50 -3.95
C ASN A 157 12.75 -0.93 -3.60
N GLN A 158 11.50 -1.34 -3.86
CA GLN A 158 11.08 -2.73 -3.65
C GLN A 158 11.74 -3.69 -4.64
N ILE A 159 11.88 -3.28 -5.91
CA ILE A 159 12.56 -4.04 -6.96
C ILE A 159 14.00 -4.39 -6.57
N HIS A 160 14.71 -3.54 -5.81
CA HIS A 160 16.07 -3.84 -5.32
C HIS A 160 16.13 -5.10 -4.44
N GLY A 161 15.03 -5.46 -3.78
CA GLY A 161 14.91 -6.69 -3.00
C GLY A 161 14.52 -7.91 -3.85
N MET A 162 13.87 -7.69 -4.99
CA MET A 162 13.24 -8.76 -5.77
C MET A 162 14.25 -9.59 -6.59
N VAL A 163 13.94 -10.87 -6.75
CA VAL A 163 14.68 -11.81 -7.61
C VAL A 163 13.78 -12.30 -8.73
N LYS A 164 14.22 -12.14 -9.99
CA LYS A 164 13.45 -12.55 -11.18
C LYS A 164 13.16 -14.05 -11.17
N GLY A 165 11.93 -14.44 -11.48
CA GLY A 165 11.46 -15.83 -11.43
C GLY A 165 11.19 -16.38 -10.02
N GLN A 166 11.42 -15.58 -8.97
CA GLN A 166 11.20 -15.98 -7.57
C GLN A 166 10.27 -15.04 -6.82
N SER A 167 10.50 -13.73 -6.92
CA SER A 167 9.78 -12.72 -6.15
C SER A 167 8.58 -12.18 -6.92
N LYS A 168 7.48 -11.99 -6.19
CA LYS A 168 6.27 -11.29 -6.64
C LYS A 168 6.12 -10.00 -5.85
N LEU A 169 5.63 -8.95 -6.49
CA LEU A 169 5.11 -7.77 -5.84
C LEU A 169 3.58 -7.82 -5.90
N LEU A 170 2.95 -7.78 -4.73
CA LEU A 170 1.50 -7.77 -4.56
C LEU A 170 1.06 -6.40 -4.07
N VAL A 171 0.33 -5.66 -4.91
CA VAL A 171 -0.25 -4.37 -4.57
C VAL A 171 -1.74 -4.56 -4.29
N CYS A 172 -2.15 -4.38 -3.04
CA CYS A 172 -3.54 -4.47 -2.59
C CYS A 172 -4.16 -3.08 -2.47
N GLU A 173 -4.87 -2.66 -3.51
CA GLU A 173 -5.38 -1.31 -3.67
C GLU A 173 -6.75 -1.30 -4.36
N THR A 174 -7.38 -0.13 -4.36
CA THR A 174 -8.60 0.06 -5.17
C THR A 174 -8.26 0.06 -6.65
N VAL A 175 -9.01 -0.75 -7.41
CA VAL A 175 -8.94 -0.80 -8.88
C VAL A 175 -10.27 -0.29 -9.42
N LEU A 176 -10.28 0.96 -9.88
CA LEU A 176 -11.49 1.59 -10.38
C LEU A 176 -11.91 0.98 -11.73
N PRO A 177 -13.23 0.77 -11.95
CA PRO A 177 -13.72 0.36 -13.26
C PRO A 177 -13.49 1.48 -14.28
N ALA A 178 -13.23 1.11 -15.53
CA ALA A 178 -12.99 2.08 -16.60
C ALA A 178 -14.21 2.97 -16.89
N VAL A 179 -15.41 2.45 -16.63
CA VAL A 179 -16.70 3.13 -16.79
C VAL A 179 -17.65 2.71 -15.68
N GLY A 180 -18.63 3.54 -15.33
CA GLY A 180 -19.66 3.18 -14.35
C GLY A 180 -19.16 3.17 -12.89
N CYS A 181 -18.14 3.97 -12.58
CA CYS A 181 -17.69 4.19 -11.21
C CYS A 181 -18.86 4.68 -10.33
N SER A 182 -19.00 4.14 -9.12
CA SER A 182 -20.04 4.60 -8.20
C SER A 182 -19.78 6.03 -7.72
N GLY A 183 -20.83 6.70 -7.23
CA GLY A 183 -20.67 8.01 -6.60
C GLY A 183 -19.75 7.99 -5.39
N PHE A 184 -19.76 6.89 -4.63
CA PHE A 184 -18.86 6.70 -3.48
C PHE A 184 -17.40 6.60 -3.90
N GLU A 185 -17.08 5.75 -4.89
CA GLU A 185 -15.71 5.59 -5.40
C GLU A 185 -15.19 6.89 -6.02
N SER A 186 -16.05 7.60 -6.75
CA SER A 186 -15.71 8.90 -7.34
C SER A 186 -15.40 9.96 -6.26
N LEU A 187 -16.20 10.04 -5.19
CA LEU A 187 -15.92 10.94 -4.07
C LEU A 187 -14.66 10.55 -3.30
N ALA A 188 -14.45 9.24 -3.11
CA ALA A 188 -13.25 8.72 -2.48
C ALA A 188 -11.99 9.05 -3.30
N ASP A 189 -12.06 9.02 -4.63
CA ASP A 189 -10.98 9.47 -5.52
C ASP A 189 -10.76 10.99 -5.43
N ILE A 190 -11.81 11.80 -5.51
CA ILE A 190 -11.71 13.26 -5.37
C ILE A 190 -11.01 13.64 -4.05
N SER A 191 -11.29 12.93 -2.95
CA SER A 191 -10.62 13.14 -1.68
C SER A 191 -9.10 12.95 -1.72
N ARG A 192 -8.58 12.14 -2.67
CA ARG A 192 -7.14 11.90 -2.85
C ARG A 192 -6.39 13.12 -3.41
N THR A 193 -7.11 14.08 -3.99
CA THR A 193 -6.55 15.39 -4.36
C THR A 193 -5.89 16.09 -3.16
N THR A 194 -6.35 15.81 -1.93
CA THR A 194 -5.72 16.28 -0.68
C THR A 194 -4.24 15.93 -0.59
N PHE A 195 -3.82 14.82 -1.21
CA PHE A 195 -2.46 14.28 -1.19
C PHE A 195 -1.73 14.43 -2.54
N SER A 196 -2.29 15.19 -3.49
CA SER A 196 -1.81 15.17 -4.89
C SER A 196 -1.75 13.75 -5.46
N SER A 197 -2.70 12.89 -5.05
CA SER A 197 -2.76 11.48 -5.44
C SER A 197 -4.11 11.15 -6.07
N MET A 198 -4.26 9.90 -6.48
CA MET A 198 -5.45 9.36 -7.13
C MET A 198 -5.63 7.87 -6.82
N GLN A 199 -6.87 7.42 -6.90
CA GLN A 199 -7.19 6.04 -7.17
C GLN A 199 -6.94 5.75 -8.65
N ARG A 200 -6.62 4.49 -8.96
CA ARG A 200 -6.18 4.10 -10.30
C ARG A 200 -7.09 3.01 -10.85
N SER A 201 -7.38 3.10 -12.14
CA SER A 201 -7.95 2.00 -12.91
C SER A 201 -6.91 0.90 -13.17
N GLU A 202 -7.37 -0.26 -13.64
CA GLU A 202 -6.49 -1.36 -14.06
C GLU A 202 -5.44 -0.90 -15.09
N LYS A 203 -5.84 -0.09 -16.07
CA LYS A 203 -4.93 0.43 -17.11
C LYS A 203 -3.84 1.31 -16.50
N GLN A 204 -4.19 2.17 -15.54
CA GLN A 204 -3.24 3.05 -14.86
C GLN A 204 -2.29 2.27 -13.94
N TRP A 205 -2.79 1.28 -13.20
CA TRP A 205 -1.95 0.38 -12.41
C TRP A 205 -0.96 -0.38 -13.27
N THR A 206 -1.43 -0.97 -14.37
CA THR A 206 -0.58 -1.72 -15.31
C THR A 206 0.49 -0.82 -15.91
N ALA A 207 0.14 0.39 -16.34
CA ALA A 207 1.10 1.36 -16.88
C ALA A 207 2.14 1.81 -15.83
N LEU A 208 1.71 2.05 -14.58
CA LEU A 208 2.60 2.44 -13.49
C LEU A 208 3.62 1.34 -13.17
N LEU A 209 3.17 0.09 -13.03
CA LEU A 209 4.04 -1.06 -12.77
C LEU A 209 5.00 -1.33 -13.94
N ALA A 210 4.50 -1.28 -15.18
CA ALA A 210 5.33 -1.44 -16.37
C ALA A 210 6.42 -0.36 -16.47
N SER A 211 6.12 0.88 -16.04
CA SER A 211 7.09 2.00 -16.08
C SER A 211 8.35 1.81 -15.21
N VAL A 212 8.35 0.79 -14.33
CA VAL A 212 9.49 0.41 -13.49
C VAL A 212 10.01 -1.00 -13.77
N GLY A 213 9.57 -1.64 -14.86
CA GLY A 213 10.03 -2.99 -15.24
C GLY A 213 9.30 -4.13 -14.54
N LEU A 214 8.07 -3.90 -14.08
CA LEU A 214 7.20 -4.94 -13.54
C LEU A 214 6.11 -5.30 -14.55
N ARG A 215 5.92 -6.60 -14.79
CA ARG A 215 4.80 -7.12 -15.56
C ARG A 215 3.68 -7.55 -14.63
N VAL A 216 2.46 -7.08 -14.89
CA VAL A 216 1.25 -7.59 -14.23
C VAL A 216 0.98 -9.01 -14.70
N VAL A 217 0.86 -9.94 -13.76
CA VAL A 217 0.54 -11.35 -14.01
C VAL A 217 -0.96 -11.55 -13.96
N LYS A 218 -1.59 -11.03 -12.90
CA LYS A 218 -3.02 -11.20 -12.65
C LYS A 218 -3.55 -10.15 -11.68
N ILE A 219 -4.80 -9.76 -11.85
CA ILE A 219 -5.53 -8.95 -10.87
C ILE A 219 -6.58 -9.85 -10.21
N TRP A 220 -6.42 -10.05 -8.92
CA TRP A 220 -7.27 -10.88 -8.10
C TRP A 220 -8.36 -10.01 -7.48
N PRO A 221 -9.64 -10.27 -7.75
CA PRO A 221 -10.73 -9.50 -7.14
C PRO A 221 -10.77 -9.72 -5.62
N ALA A 222 -11.37 -8.79 -4.90
CA ALA A 222 -11.61 -8.92 -3.46
C ALA A 222 -12.32 -10.24 -3.14
N LYS A 223 -11.84 -11.01 -2.14
CA LYS A 223 -12.51 -12.25 -1.67
C LYS A 223 -13.93 -11.97 -1.15
N GLN A 224 -14.20 -10.76 -0.67
CA GLN A 224 -15.54 -10.29 -0.26
C GLN A 224 -15.91 -9.06 -1.08
N LYS A 225 -17.20 -8.69 -1.16
CA LYS A 225 -17.62 -7.43 -1.79
C LYS A 225 -16.89 -6.26 -1.12
N GLY A 226 -15.90 -5.72 -1.80
CA GLY A 226 -15.03 -4.67 -1.30
C GLY A 226 -14.24 -4.07 -2.45
N PRO A 227 -13.75 -2.83 -2.30
CA PRO A 227 -13.16 -2.08 -3.41
C PRO A 227 -11.72 -2.50 -3.73
N PHE A 228 -11.10 -3.39 -2.94
CA PHE A 228 -9.67 -3.69 -3.03
C PHE A 228 -9.40 -4.97 -3.83
N ALA A 229 -8.58 -4.86 -4.86
CA ALA A 229 -8.06 -6.01 -5.59
C ALA A 229 -6.57 -6.19 -5.25
N VAL A 230 -6.06 -7.41 -5.42
CA VAL A 230 -4.62 -7.70 -5.35
C VAL A 230 -4.08 -7.77 -6.77
N ILE A 231 -3.20 -6.84 -7.11
CA ILE A 231 -2.48 -6.79 -8.38
C ILE A 231 -1.18 -7.57 -8.18
N GLU A 232 -1.12 -8.75 -8.77
CA GLU A 232 0.08 -9.59 -8.80
C GLU A 232 0.99 -9.14 -9.94
N SER A 233 2.24 -8.86 -9.61
CA SER A 233 3.26 -8.47 -10.58
C SER A 233 4.61 -9.13 -10.30
N GLU A 234 5.44 -9.21 -11.33
CA GLU A 234 6.78 -9.79 -11.25
C GLU A 234 7.76 -9.01 -12.12
N LEU A 235 9.06 -9.21 -11.90
CA LEU A 235 10.10 -8.60 -12.74
C LEU A 235 10.00 -9.12 -14.17
N GLU A 236 10.03 -8.20 -15.14
CA GLU A 236 10.06 -8.51 -16.57
C GLU A 236 11.36 -9.24 -16.98
#